data_AF-A0A957LFP6-F1
#
_entry.id   AF-A0A957LFP6-F1
#
_cell.length_a   1.000
_cell.length_b   1.000
_cell.length_c   1.000
_cell.angle_alpha   90.00
_cell.angle_beta   90.00
_cell.angle_gamma   90.00
#
_symmetry.space_group_name_H-M   'P 1'
#
loop_
_entity.id
_entity.type
_entity.pdbx_description
1 polymer ?
#
loop_
_entity_poly.entity_id
_entity_poly.type
_entity_poly.pdbx_seq_one_letter_code
_entity_poly.pdbx_strand_id
1 'polypeptide(L)'
;LASDEQCRAYGAFTPEMFAQEKYNLENHFVLVGLTKWFHAFYLMACDHFGWKTRFYNRLEVSRNATPPEQITAATRDYIASHNQYDIQLFQFVETRVAAEIEAQGPLFQKRLKRYQTFNRMYQQGVKVRRFSVRTYIRQNWLRGQSPTD
;
A
#
# COMPACT_ATOMS: atom_id res chain seq x y z
N LEU A 1 10.98 33.01 -25.15
CA LEU A 1 9.88 32.05 -24.97
C LEU A 1 10.36 31.02 -23.95
N ALA A 2 10.28 31.39 -22.67
CA ALA A 2 10.73 30.57 -21.56
C ALA A 2 9.67 30.75 -20.46
N SER A 3 8.78 29.77 -20.34
CA SER A 3 7.84 29.64 -19.21
C SER A 3 7.07 28.33 -19.38
N ASP A 4 7.51 27.28 -18.69
CA ASP A 4 6.68 26.22 -18.06
C ASP A 4 7.45 24.93 -17.70
N GLU A 5 8.78 24.92 -17.78
CA GLU A 5 9.58 23.75 -17.35
C GLU A 5 9.93 23.76 -15.84
N GLN A 6 9.17 24.49 -15.03
CA GLN A 6 9.41 24.63 -13.59
C GLN A 6 8.27 24.03 -12.75
N CYS A 7 8.27 22.70 -12.57
CA CYS A 7 7.66 22.07 -11.38
C CYS A 7 8.07 20.63 -11.05
N ARG A 8 9.25 20.13 -11.47
CA ARG A 8 9.88 18.95 -10.84
C ARG A 8 11.38 19.17 -10.73
N ALA A 9 11.89 19.25 -9.50
CA ALA A 9 13.30 19.55 -9.20
C ALA A 9 14.29 18.41 -9.53
N TYR A 10 13.86 17.38 -10.25
CA TYR A 10 14.69 16.29 -10.72
C TYR A 10 14.55 16.25 -12.25
N GLY A 11 15.68 16.30 -12.97
CA GLY A 11 15.71 16.29 -14.43
C GLY A 11 15.07 15.04 -15.05
N ALA A 12 15.07 14.96 -16.38
CA ALA A 12 14.55 13.79 -17.10
C ALA A 12 15.18 12.49 -16.57
N PHE A 13 14.36 11.52 -16.23
CA PHE A 13 14.82 10.21 -15.76
C PHE A 13 15.54 9.49 -16.90
N THR A 14 16.83 9.20 -16.72
CA THR A 14 17.69 8.65 -17.77
C THR A 14 17.78 7.12 -17.70
N PRO A 15 18.15 6.42 -18.80
CA PRO A 15 18.40 4.99 -18.77
C PRO A 15 19.44 4.55 -17.73
N GLU A 16 20.43 5.41 -17.45
CA GLU A 16 21.46 5.15 -16.45
C GLU A 16 20.86 5.16 -15.03
N MET A 17 19.93 6.07 -14.75
CA MET A 17 19.19 6.09 -13.48
C MET A 17 18.35 4.82 -13.32
N PHE A 18 17.68 4.39 -14.40
CA PHE A 18 16.92 3.13 -14.40
C PHE A 18 17.81 1.92 -14.06
N ALA A 19 18.97 1.82 -14.71
CA ALA A 19 19.92 0.74 -14.47
C ALA A 19 20.45 0.77 -13.02
N GLN A 20 20.75 1.97 -12.50
CA GLN A 20 21.20 2.14 -11.13
C GLN A 20 20.12 1.75 -10.12
N GLU A 21 18.85 2.09 -10.35
CA GLU A 21 17.75 1.70 -9.46
C GLU A 21 17.56 0.18 -9.42
N LYS A 22 17.61 -0.49 -10.58
CA LYS A 22 17.62 -1.95 -10.64
C LYS A 22 18.77 -2.55 -9.84
N TYR A 23 19.99 -2.04 -10.07
CA TYR A 23 21.17 -2.49 -9.34
C TYR A 23 20.99 -2.29 -7.83
N ASN A 24 20.46 -1.15 -7.39
CA ASN A 24 20.23 -0.88 -5.98
C ASN A 24 19.21 -1.85 -5.38
N LEU A 25 18.10 -2.09 -6.07
CA LEU A 25 17.07 -3.04 -5.63
C LEU A 25 17.64 -4.45 -5.42
N GLU A 26 18.54 -4.89 -6.30
CA GLU A 26 19.15 -6.22 -6.21
C GLU A 26 20.24 -6.32 -5.15
N ASN A 27 21.07 -5.27 -4.99
CA ASN A 27 22.32 -5.39 -4.25
C ASN A 27 22.32 -4.65 -2.89
N HIS A 28 21.41 -3.71 -2.67
CA HIS A 28 21.40 -2.88 -1.46
C HIS A 28 20.15 -3.06 -0.60
N PHE A 29 19.05 -3.57 -1.14
CA PHE A 29 17.83 -3.82 -0.38
C PHE A 29 17.71 -5.28 0.03
N VAL A 30 17.71 -5.49 1.35
CA VAL A 30 17.52 -6.80 1.99
C VAL A 30 16.15 -7.40 1.66
N LEU A 31 15.12 -6.56 1.62
CA LEU A 31 13.75 -6.94 1.28
C LEU A 31 13.10 -5.84 0.46
N VAL A 32 12.35 -6.27 -0.56
CA VAL A 32 11.53 -5.38 -1.40
C VAL A 32 10.09 -5.87 -1.34
N GLY A 33 9.13 -4.95 -1.29
CA GLY A 33 7.72 -5.29 -1.14
C GLY A 33 6.82 -4.38 -1.95
N LEU A 34 5.72 -4.94 -2.46
CA LEU A 34 4.64 -4.18 -3.10
C LEU A 34 3.44 -4.09 -2.17
N THR A 35 2.74 -2.96 -2.20
CA THR A 35 1.56 -2.70 -1.36
C THR A 35 0.47 -3.78 -1.53
N LYS A 36 0.31 -4.32 -2.75
CA LYS A 36 -0.64 -5.42 -3.03
C LYS A 36 -0.30 -6.74 -2.31
N TRP A 37 0.98 -6.96 -2.00
CA TRP A 37 1.49 -8.13 -1.28
C TRP A 37 2.01 -7.79 0.11
N PHE A 38 1.52 -6.69 0.69
CA PHE A 38 1.99 -6.18 1.98
C PHE A 38 1.98 -7.22 3.10
N HIS A 39 0.95 -8.07 3.18
CA HIS A 39 0.90 -9.13 4.20
C HIS A 39 2.04 -10.16 4.04
N ALA A 40 2.40 -10.51 2.79
CA ALA A 40 3.50 -11.42 2.52
C ALA A 40 4.84 -10.75 2.88
N PHE A 41 5.04 -9.51 2.42
CA PHE A 41 6.20 -8.70 2.78
C PHE A 41 6.37 -8.59 4.31
N TYR A 42 5.29 -8.31 5.03
CA TYR A 42 5.32 -8.21 6.50
C TYR A 42 5.79 -9.51 7.16
N LEU A 43 5.28 -10.66 6.72
CA LEU A 43 5.69 -11.95 7.27
C LEU A 43 7.14 -12.30 6.93
N MET A 44 7.59 -11.99 5.71
CA MET A 44 8.99 -12.17 5.31
C MET A 44 9.92 -11.27 6.12
N ALA A 45 9.53 -10.01 6.35
CA ALA A 45 10.27 -9.09 7.21
C ALA A 45 10.34 -9.59 8.66
N CYS A 46 9.24 -10.12 9.19
CA CYS A 46 9.26 -10.75 10.52
C CYS A 46 10.22 -11.93 10.60
N ASP A 47 10.23 -12.81 9.59
CA ASP A 47 11.16 -13.93 9.56
C ASP A 47 12.61 -13.46 9.46
N HIS A 48 12.88 -12.52 8.54
CA HIS A 48 14.22 -12.02 8.26
C HIS A 48 14.84 -11.28 9.46
N PHE A 49 14.07 -10.44 10.14
CA PHE A 49 14.54 -9.65 11.28
C PHE A 49 14.26 -10.31 12.65
N GLY A 50 13.70 -11.52 12.67
CA GLY A 50 13.34 -12.23 13.91
C GLY A 50 12.24 -11.55 14.72
N TRP A 51 11.36 -10.77 14.08
CA TRP A 51 10.28 -10.07 14.77
C TRP A 51 9.08 -11.00 15.02
N LYS A 52 8.43 -10.79 16.16
CA LYS A 52 7.14 -11.43 16.43
C LYS A 52 6.05 -10.80 15.57
N THR A 53 5.25 -11.63 14.90
CA THR A 53 4.10 -11.17 14.11
C THR A 53 3.02 -10.56 15.02
N ARG A 54 2.51 -9.39 14.64
CA ARG A 54 1.44 -8.66 15.33
C ARG A 54 0.38 -8.23 14.33
N PHE A 55 -0.89 -8.32 14.71
CA PHE A 55 -1.99 -7.79 13.91
C PHE A 55 -1.95 -6.26 13.88
N TYR A 56 -2.37 -5.69 12.76
CA TYR A 56 -2.33 -4.25 12.53
C TYR A 56 -3.64 -3.76 11.94
N ASN A 57 -3.91 -2.47 12.15
CA ASN A 57 -5.05 -1.78 11.56
C ASN A 57 -4.60 -0.99 10.34
N ARG A 58 -5.35 -1.10 9.25
CA ARG A 58 -5.17 -0.24 8.09
C ARG A 58 -5.71 1.15 8.44
N LEU A 59 -4.83 2.13 8.58
CA LEU A 59 -5.18 3.49 9.00
C LEU A 59 -5.65 4.36 7.82
N GLU A 60 -5.10 4.13 6.63
CA GLU A 60 -5.36 4.98 5.46
C GLU A 60 -5.56 4.12 4.22
N VAL A 61 -6.84 4.00 3.83
CA VAL A 61 -7.21 3.69 2.45
C VAL A 61 -7.73 5.02 1.95
N SER A 62 -7.07 5.62 0.95
CA SER A 62 -7.46 6.91 0.39
C SER A 62 -8.99 6.95 0.22
N ARG A 63 -9.66 7.73 1.07
CA ARG A 63 -11.13 7.90 1.00
C ARG A 63 -11.55 8.79 -0.16
N ASN A 64 -10.59 9.53 -0.71
CA ASN A 64 -10.78 10.53 -1.76
C ASN A 64 -10.05 10.13 -3.06
N ALA A 65 -9.74 8.85 -3.24
CA ALA A 65 -9.16 8.39 -4.50
C ALA A 65 -10.22 8.51 -5.61
N THR A 66 -9.86 9.18 -6.70
CA THR A 66 -10.66 9.16 -7.93
C THR A 66 -10.80 7.70 -8.39
N PRO A 67 -12.03 7.19 -8.55
CA PRO A 67 -12.25 5.86 -9.09
C PRO A 67 -11.52 5.68 -10.43
N PRO A 68 -10.93 4.50 -10.70
CA PRO A 68 -10.23 4.25 -11.96
C PRO A 68 -11.09 4.49 -13.20
N GLU A 69 -12.41 4.31 -13.07
CA GLU A 69 -13.42 4.53 -14.11
C GLU A 69 -13.60 6.02 -14.46
N GLN A 70 -13.26 6.93 -13.55
CA GLN A 70 -13.32 8.38 -13.77
C GLN A 70 -12.05 8.95 -14.42
N ILE A 71 -11.02 8.13 -14.61
CA ILE A 71 -9.77 8.54 -15.27
C ILE A 71 -9.91 8.24 -16.76
N THR A 72 -9.87 9.27 -17.59
CA THR A 72 -9.94 9.12 -19.06
C THR A 72 -8.72 8.35 -19.59
N ALA A 73 -8.90 7.65 -20.71
CA ALA A 73 -7.80 6.96 -21.39
C ALA A 73 -6.66 7.92 -21.74
N ALA A 74 -6.99 9.10 -22.28
CA ALA A 74 -6.00 10.13 -22.61
C ALA A 74 -5.14 10.56 -21.39
N THR A 75 -5.75 10.76 -20.22
CA THR A 75 -5.01 11.09 -19.00
C THR A 75 -4.13 9.92 -18.56
N ARG A 76 -4.62 8.68 -18.65
CA ARG A 76 -3.84 7.49 -18.30
C ARG A 76 -2.63 7.33 -19.22
N ASP A 77 -2.82 7.49 -20.52
CA ASP A 77 -1.75 7.35 -21.52
C ASP A 77 -0.71 8.46 -21.37
N TYR A 78 -1.14 9.68 -21.06
CA TYR A 78 -0.25 10.79 -20.72
C TYR A 78 0.60 10.48 -19.47
N ILE A 79 -0.01 9.95 -18.41
CA ILE A 79 0.75 9.54 -17.22
C ILE A 79 1.72 8.41 -17.57
N ALA A 80 1.28 7.41 -18.35
CA ALA A 80 2.12 6.28 -18.73
C ALA A 80 3.34 6.72 -19.56
N SER A 81 3.17 7.64 -20.52
CA SER A 81 4.27 8.14 -21.34
C SER A 81 5.35 8.86 -20.54
N HIS A 82 4.95 9.54 -19.44
CA HIS A 82 5.87 10.27 -18.56
C HIS A 82 6.48 9.39 -17.45
N ASN A 83 5.96 8.20 -17.22
CA ASN A 83 6.42 7.28 -16.16
C ASN A 83 6.79 5.90 -16.73
N GLN A 84 7.25 5.85 -17.97
CA GLN A 84 7.59 4.60 -18.66
C GLN A 84 8.63 3.76 -17.90
N TYR A 85 9.62 4.41 -17.29
CA TYR A 85 10.66 3.72 -16.52
C TYR A 85 10.13 3.22 -15.17
N ASP A 86 9.28 3.99 -14.50
CA ASP A 86 8.61 3.54 -13.27
C ASP A 86 7.73 2.33 -13.53
N ILE A 87 7.03 2.28 -14.68
CA ILE A 87 6.24 1.12 -15.09
C ILE A 87 7.15 -0.10 -15.29
N GLN A 88 8.28 0.05 -15.99
CA GLN A 88 9.23 -1.03 -16.18
C GLN A 88 9.85 -1.51 -14.85
N LEU A 89 10.17 -0.57 -13.96
CA LEU A 89 10.71 -0.87 -12.63
C LEU A 89 9.67 -1.61 -11.79
N PHE A 90 8.42 -1.15 -11.81
CA PHE A 90 7.33 -1.79 -11.11
C PHE A 90 7.11 -3.22 -11.59
N GLN A 91 7.11 -3.47 -12.90
CA GLN A 91 6.96 -4.81 -13.49
C GLN A 91 8.14 -5.73 -13.12
N PHE A 92 9.36 -5.19 -13.09
CA PHE A 92 10.54 -5.91 -12.64
C PHE A 92 10.43 -6.33 -11.17
N VAL A 93 10.09 -5.38 -10.29
CA VAL A 93 9.89 -5.65 -8.85
C VAL A 93 8.73 -6.62 -8.63
N GLU A 94 7.65 -6.49 -9.40
CA GLU A 94 6.50 -7.38 -9.34
C GLU A 94 6.91 -8.83 -9.62
N THR A 95 7.62 -9.06 -10.72
CA THR A 95 8.07 -10.40 -11.11
C THR A 95 8.99 -11.00 -10.06
N ARG A 96 9.95 -10.21 -9.57
CA ARG A 96 10.88 -10.63 -8.53
C ARG A 96 10.16 -11.01 -7.23
N VAL A 97 9.30 -10.14 -6.71
CA VAL A 97 8.62 -10.37 -5.43
C VAL A 97 7.63 -11.54 -5.54
N ALA A 98 6.98 -11.74 -6.69
CA ALA A 98 6.16 -12.92 -6.92
C ALA A 98 6.97 -14.21 -6.80
N ALA A 99 8.15 -14.27 -7.44
CA ALA A 99 9.05 -15.40 -7.37
C ALA A 99 9.57 -15.64 -5.94
N GLU A 100 9.93 -14.58 -5.20
CA GLU A 100 10.35 -14.69 -3.79
C GLU A 100 9.23 -15.29 -2.92
N ILE A 101 7.99 -14.83 -3.10
CA ILE A 101 6.82 -15.35 -2.36
C ILE A 101 6.54 -16.82 -2.70
N GLU A 102 6.71 -17.21 -3.96
CA GLU A 102 6.54 -18.59 -4.40
C GLU A 102 7.64 -19.50 -3.82
N ALA A 103 8.89 -19.03 -3.81
CA ALA A 103 10.04 -19.75 -3.27
C ALA A 103 9.93 -20.06 -1.77
N GLN A 104 9.15 -19.27 -0.99
CA GLN A 104 8.86 -19.58 0.42
C GLN A 104 8.06 -20.89 0.61
N GLY A 105 7.42 -21.38 -0.45
CA GLY A 105 6.77 -22.68 -0.46
C GLY A 105 5.40 -22.77 0.24
N PRO A 106 4.80 -23.98 0.27
CA PRO A 106 3.39 -24.16 0.65
C PRO A 106 3.08 -23.83 2.12
N LEU A 107 4.04 -24.02 3.03
CA LEU A 107 3.86 -23.73 4.45
C LEU A 107 3.70 -22.23 4.70
N PHE A 108 4.51 -21.42 4.02
CA PHE A 108 4.40 -19.97 4.04
C PHE A 108 3.03 -19.52 3.52
N GLN A 109 2.57 -20.08 2.40
CA GLN A 109 1.27 -19.74 1.83
C GLN A 109 0.10 -20.04 2.77
N LYS A 110 0.15 -21.17 3.50
CA LYS A 110 -0.84 -21.49 4.55
C LYS A 110 -0.78 -20.48 5.71
N ARG A 111 0.43 -20.13 6.15
CA ARG A 111 0.65 -19.12 7.21
C ARG A 111 0.13 -17.74 6.80
N LEU A 112 0.39 -17.33 5.55
CA LEU A 112 -0.08 -16.08 4.97
C LEU A 112 -1.61 -16.01 4.95
N LYS A 113 -2.29 -17.04 4.44
CA LYS A 113 -3.76 -17.11 4.43
C LYS A 113 -4.33 -17.02 5.85
N ARG A 114 -3.75 -17.78 6.79
CA ARG A 114 -4.15 -17.75 8.21
C ARG A 114 -4.00 -16.35 8.80
N TYR A 115 -2.85 -15.71 8.55
CA TYR A 115 -2.57 -14.36 9.04
C TYR A 115 -3.56 -13.33 8.48
N GLN A 116 -3.84 -13.36 7.17
CA GLN A 116 -4.82 -12.48 6.54
C GLN A 116 -6.22 -12.63 7.16
N THR A 117 -6.66 -13.86 7.43
CA THR A 117 -7.96 -14.12 8.07
C THR A 117 -8.01 -13.54 9.47
N PHE A 118 -7.02 -13.83 10.32
CA PHE A 118 -7.01 -13.31 11.70
C PHE A 118 -6.82 -11.80 11.76
N ASN A 119 -6.00 -11.23 10.87
CA ASN A 119 -5.81 -9.77 10.81
C ASN A 119 -7.12 -9.07 10.40
N ARG A 120 -7.90 -9.67 9.50
CA ARG A 120 -9.23 -9.15 9.12
C ARG A 120 -10.19 -9.16 10.30
N MET A 121 -10.23 -10.25 11.07
CA MET A 121 -11.06 -10.35 12.28
C MET A 121 -10.63 -9.31 13.33
N TYR A 122 -9.33 -9.17 13.55
CA TYR A 122 -8.77 -8.16 14.45
C TYR A 122 -9.20 -6.74 14.05
N GLN A 123 -9.10 -6.40 12.76
CA GLN A 123 -9.50 -5.09 12.24
C GLN A 123 -10.99 -4.81 12.45
N GLN A 124 -11.85 -5.81 12.26
CA GLN A 124 -13.29 -5.67 12.53
C GLN A 124 -13.54 -5.43 14.02
N GLY A 125 -12.89 -6.19 14.91
CA GLY A 125 -13.00 -6.01 16.35
C GLY A 125 -12.55 -4.62 16.83
N VAL A 126 -11.46 -4.08 16.26
CA VAL A 126 -10.99 -2.72 16.58
C VAL A 126 -11.97 -1.65 16.08
N LYS A 127 -12.58 -1.81 14.91
CA LYS A 127 -13.63 -0.89 14.41
C LYS A 127 -14.82 -0.84 15.36
N VAL A 128 -15.28 -2.00 15.85
CA VAL A 128 -16.37 -2.09 16.83
C VAL A 128 -15.99 -1.41 18.15
N ARG A 129 -14.76 -1.61 18.66
CA ARG A 129 -14.29 -0.92 19.89
C ARG A 129 -14.14 0.60 19.72
N ARG A 130 -13.84 1.07 18.50
CA ARG A 130 -13.83 2.51 18.15
C ARG A 130 -15.24 3.10 18.06
N PHE A 131 -16.26 2.27 17.82
CA PHE A 131 -17.67 2.65 18.02
C PHE A 131 -17.97 2.69 19.52
N SER A 132 -17.44 3.72 20.17
CA SER A 132 -17.72 3.97 21.58
C SER A 132 -19.16 4.49 21.69
N VAL A 133 -19.99 3.81 22.48
CA VAL A 133 -21.32 4.28 22.90
C VAL A 133 -21.22 5.69 23.51
N ARG A 134 -20.12 6.02 24.20
CA ARG A 134 -19.86 7.39 24.68
C ARG A 134 -19.68 8.40 23.55
N THR A 135 -19.05 8.03 22.44
CA THR A 135 -18.87 8.93 21.29
C THR A 135 -20.19 9.12 20.53
N TYR A 136 -20.97 8.04 20.38
CA TYR A 136 -22.32 8.08 19.79
C TYR A 136 -23.29 8.93 20.63
N ILE A 137 -23.34 8.69 21.95
CA ILE A 137 -24.16 9.49 22.88
C ILE A 137 -23.72 10.95 22.85
N ARG A 138 -22.41 11.27 22.85
CA ARG A 138 -21.91 12.65 22.80
C ARG A 138 -22.24 13.36 21.48
N GLN A 139 -22.21 12.66 20.34
CA GLN A 139 -22.57 13.23 19.03
C GLN A 139 -24.08 13.46 18.87
N ASN A 140 -24.92 12.58 19.44
CA ASN A 140 -26.38 12.76 19.40
C ASN A 140 -26.91 13.70 20.51
N TRP A 141 -26.29 13.75 21.69
CA TRP A 141 -26.65 14.73 22.73
C TRP A 141 -26.40 16.18 22.29
N LEU A 142 -25.40 16.42 21.43
CA LEU A 142 -25.12 17.75 20.87
C LEU A 142 -26.02 18.10 19.66
N ARG A 143 -26.81 17.14 19.15
CA ARG A 143 -27.81 17.33 18.09
C ARG A 143 -29.22 17.01 18.61
N GLY A 144 -29.64 17.72 19.65
CA GLY A 144 -31.05 18.06 19.91
C GLY A 144 -32.07 16.91 20.01
N GLN A 145 -32.18 16.30 21.19
CA GLN A 145 -33.49 15.95 21.75
C GLN A 145 -33.54 16.34 23.23
N SER A 146 -34.25 17.43 23.53
CA SER A 146 -35.03 17.52 24.77
C SER A 146 -36.13 16.46 24.68
N PRO A 147 -36.30 15.56 25.66
CA PRO A 147 -37.56 14.84 25.81
C PRO A 147 -38.55 15.85 26.40
N THR A 148 -39.42 16.39 25.57
CA THR A 148 -40.72 16.90 26.03
C THR A 148 -41.63 15.70 26.22
N ASP A 149 -42.02 15.50 27.48
CA ASP A 149 -43.15 14.71 28.04
C ASP A 149 -43.25 13.21 27.72
#